data_AF-N1J675-F1
#
_entry.id   AF-N1J675-F1
#
_cell.length_a   1.000
_cell.length_b   1.000
_cell.length_c   1.000
_cell.angle_alpha   90.00
_cell.angle_beta   90.00
_cell.angle_gamma   90.00
#
_symmetry.space_group_name_H-M   'P 1'
#
loop_
_entity.id
_entity.type
_entity.pdbx_description
1 polymer ?
#
loop_
_entity_poly.entity_id
_entity_poly.type
_entity_poly.pdbx_seq_one_letter_code
_entity_poly.pdbx_strand_id
1 'polypeptide(L)'
;MSSHCQDKPPKILLSKIRGVDGCTDSGIISLAYQKKIKATGLYRFFAPEHSKAEYEVDFDEEVDIFNIVFPGQIFAQFIHEQKYFTIAWYMGHLHVFKKDNAPAKFWPDTIMGLETMNGNKIVQLIGGYYKVLGSVIRTVNKLSDHETSMDVCFVNCFSRTREFQQEKNRLSAEINSLILARLPLINENAK
;
A
#
# COMPACT_ATOMS: atom_id res chain seq x y z
N MET A 1 -33.01 -2.50 34.34
CA MET A 1 -32.19 -1.79 33.33
C MET A 1 -32.22 -2.62 32.07
N SER A 2 -32.92 -2.13 31.05
CA SER A 2 -33.19 -2.87 29.81
C SER A 2 -31.91 -2.99 28.99
N SER A 3 -31.47 -4.22 28.72
CA SER A 3 -30.43 -4.51 27.75
C SER A 3 -31.01 -4.26 26.35
N HIS A 4 -30.82 -3.06 25.82
CA HIS A 4 -31.04 -2.81 24.41
C HIS A 4 -30.07 -3.72 23.63
N CYS A 5 -30.58 -4.83 23.09
CA CYS A 5 -29.95 -5.49 21.97
C CYS A 5 -29.83 -4.44 20.87
N GLN A 6 -28.60 -4.01 20.57
CA GLN A 6 -28.38 -3.20 19.37
C GLN A 6 -28.73 -4.08 18.18
N ASP A 7 -29.87 -3.81 17.55
CA ASP A 7 -30.22 -4.43 16.28
C ASP A 7 -29.06 -4.21 15.31
N LYS A 8 -28.53 -5.30 14.77
CA LYS A 8 -27.44 -5.24 13.80
C LYS A 8 -27.93 -4.39 12.61
N PRO A 9 -27.17 -3.37 12.18
CA PRO A 9 -27.61 -2.50 11.08
C PRO A 9 -27.99 -3.33 9.86
N PRO A 10 -29.01 -2.91 9.09
CA PRO A 10 -29.46 -3.64 7.92
C PRO A 10 -28.29 -3.81 6.94
N LYS A 11 -27.99 -5.06 6.61
CA LYS A 11 -26.88 -5.42 5.72
C LYS A 11 -27.32 -5.25 4.28
N ILE A 12 -26.79 -4.26 3.59
CA ILE A 12 -27.09 -3.98 2.18
C ILE A 12 -26.00 -4.66 1.32
N LEU A 13 -26.38 -5.37 0.26
CA LEU A 13 -25.41 -6.04 -0.62
C LEU A 13 -24.92 -5.06 -1.70
N LEU A 14 -23.63 -5.09 -2.00
CA LEU A 14 -23.03 -4.30 -3.08
C LEU A 14 -23.66 -4.67 -4.43
N SER A 15 -23.86 -5.96 -4.69
CA SER A 15 -24.55 -6.47 -5.89
C SER A 15 -25.93 -5.82 -6.11
N LYS A 16 -26.68 -5.58 -5.03
CA LYS A 16 -27.99 -4.91 -5.09
C LYS A 16 -27.88 -3.42 -5.33
N ILE A 17 -26.90 -2.75 -4.71
CA ILE A 17 -26.70 -1.30 -4.88
C ILE A 17 -26.25 -0.98 -6.31
N ARG A 18 -25.42 -1.83 -6.93
CA ARG A 18 -24.99 -1.68 -8.34
C ARG A 18 -26.16 -1.67 -9.34
N GLY A 19 -27.29 -2.26 -8.99
CA GLY A 19 -28.51 -2.23 -9.81
C GLY A 19 -29.31 -0.93 -9.71
N VAL A 20 -28.89 0.02 -8.86
CA VAL A 20 -29.54 1.32 -8.70
C VAL A 20 -28.77 2.38 -9.49
N ASP A 21 -29.49 3.11 -10.36
CA ASP A 21 -28.90 4.18 -11.16
C ASP A 21 -28.21 5.24 -10.30
N GLY A 22 -26.98 5.60 -10.68
CA GLY A 22 -26.17 6.62 -10.00
C GLY A 22 -25.27 6.09 -8.87
N CYS A 23 -25.39 4.82 -8.48
CA CYS A 23 -24.50 4.21 -7.49
C CYS A 23 -23.31 3.51 -8.17
N THR A 24 -22.17 4.19 -8.24
CA THR A 24 -20.92 3.61 -8.78
C THR A 24 -20.07 2.98 -7.68
N ASP A 25 -19.25 1.98 -8.03
CA ASP A 25 -18.27 1.38 -7.12
C ASP A 25 -17.38 2.46 -6.47
N SER A 26 -16.89 3.40 -7.28
CA SER A 26 -16.08 4.54 -6.82
C SER A 26 -16.81 5.37 -5.75
N GLY A 27 -18.08 5.68 -5.97
CA GLY A 27 -18.89 6.44 -5.01
C GLY A 27 -19.10 5.69 -3.69
N ILE A 28 -19.50 4.41 -3.77
CA ILE A 28 -19.74 3.56 -2.59
C ILE A 28 -18.46 3.40 -1.77
N ILE A 29 -17.35 3.12 -2.44
CA ILE A 29 -16.05 2.98 -1.81
C ILE A 29 -15.56 4.30 -1.22
N SER A 30 -15.79 5.44 -1.89
CA SER A 30 -15.45 6.75 -1.35
C SER A 30 -16.20 7.03 -0.04
N LEU A 31 -17.47 6.64 0.05
CA LEU A 31 -18.23 6.71 1.30
C LEU A 31 -17.64 5.80 2.38
N ALA A 32 -17.20 4.59 2.02
CA ALA A 32 -16.56 3.67 2.95
C ALA A 32 -15.21 4.20 3.43
N TYR A 33 -14.42 4.80 2.53
CA TYR A 33 -13.14 5.42 2.84
C TYR A 33 -13.30 6.63 3.79
N GLN A 34 -14.36 7.41 3.59
CA GLN A 34 -14.76 8.52 4.47
C GLN A 34 -15.44 8.08 5.77
N LYS A 35 -15.54 6.77 6.04
CA LYS A 35 -16.18 6.19 7.23
C LYS A 35 -17.67 6.53 7.38
N LYS A 36 -18.35 6.82 6.27
CA LYS A 36 -19.80 7.09 6.24
C LYS A 36 -20.62 5.80 6.18
N ILE A 37 -20.06 4.75 5.57
CA ILE A 37 -20.60 3.40 5.55
C ILE A 37 -19.51 2.42 5.96
N LYS A 38 -19.90 1.30 6.57
CA LYS A 38 -18.99 0.22 6.92
C LYS A 38 -18.98 -0.82 5.81
N ALA A 39 -17.80 -1.07 5.23
CA ALA A 39 -17.58 -2.15 4.28
C ALA A 39 -17.38 -3.49 5.02
N THR A 40 -18.18 -4.50 4.70
CA THR A 40 -18.01 -5.89 5.15
C THR A 40 -17.93 -6.85 3.97
N GLY A 41 -17.80 -8.15 4.23
CA GLY A 41 -17.68 -9.15 3.16
C GLY A 41 -16.24 -9.50 2.77
N LEU A 42 -16.12 -10.29 1.70
CA LEU A 42 -14.84 -10.83 1.22
C LEU A 42 -14.02 -9.76 0.48
N TYR A 43 -14.69 -8.83 -0.21
CA TYR A 43 -14.04 -7.83 -1.05
C TYR A 43 -13.98 -6.44 -0.39
N ARG A 44 -14.06 -6.38 0.95
CA ARG A 44 -14.08 -5.13 1.73
C ARG A 44 -12.77 -4.33 1.73
N PHE A 45 -11.67 -4.94 1.31
CA PHE A 45 -10.30 -4.43 1.52
C PHE A 45 -9.94 -3.18 0.69
N PHE A 46 -10.87 -2.69 -0.13
CA PHE A 46 -10.72 -1.42 -0.84
C PHE A 46 -11.02 -0.20 0.03
N ALA A 47 -11.49 -0.38 1.26
CA ALA A 47 -11.68 0.71 2.22
C ALA A 47 -11.03 0.38 3.58
N PRO A 48 -10.67 1.40 4.38
CA PRO A 48 -10.19 1.21 5.74
C PRO A 48 -11.22 0.50 6.62
N GLU A 49 -10.73 -0.41 7.45
CA GLU A 49 -11.56 -1.02 8.47
C GLU A 49 -11.93 0.01 9.53
N HIS A 50 -13.20 0.04 9.90
CA HIS A 50 -13.70 0.88 10.98
C HIS A 50 -14.94 0.23 11.60
N SER A 51 -15.08 0.41 12.92
CA SER A 51 -16.13 -0.25 13.69
C SER A 51 -17.43 0.54 13.79
N LYS A 52 -17.42 1.82 13.40
CA LYS A 52 -18.53 2.76 13.62
C LYS A 52 -18.97 3.36 12.30
N ALA A 53 -20.08 2.86 11.77
CA ALA A 53 -20.88 3.53 10.75
C ALA A 53 -22.35 3.17 10.97
N GLU A 54 -23.25 4.05 10.53
CA GLU A 54 -24.70 3.87 10.65
C GLU A 54 -25.21 2.78 9.68
N TYR A 55 -24.57 2.66 8.52
CA TYR A 55 -24.94 1.71 7.46
C TYR A 55 -23.82 0.70 7.22
N GLU A 56 -24.20 -0.55 7.00
CA GLU A 56 -23.28 -1.63 6.62
C GLU A 56 -23.56 -2.09 5.19
N VAL A 57 -22.52 -2.07 4.35
CA VAL A 57 -22.56 -2.60 2.99
C VAL A 57 -21.66 -3.82 2.89
N ASP A 58 -22.23 -4.95 2.50
CA ASP A 58 -21.54 -6.19 2.21
C ASP A 58 -20.97 -6.13 0.80
N PHE A 59 -19.64 -6.12 0.69
CA PHE A 59 -18.93 -6.27 -0.57
C PHE A 59 -18.92 -7.76 -0.94
N ASP A 60 -20.08 -8.23 -1.38
CA ASP A 60 -20.39 -9.61 -1.74
C ASP A 60 -19.88 -10.00 -3.14
N GLU A 61 -19.46 -9.01 -3.93
CA GLU A 61 -18.89 -9.20 -5.27
C GLU A 61 -17.56 -8.47 -5.44
N GLU A 62 -16.76 -8.97 -6.39
CA GLU A 62 -15.47 -8.36 -6.72
C GLU A 62 -15.62 -6.95 -7.26
N VAL A 63 -14.71 -6.08 -6.85
CA VAL A 63 -14.55 -4.73 -7.38
C VAL A 63 -13.41 -4.74 -8.40
N ASP A 64 -13.65 -4.12 -9.56
CA ASP A 64 -12.59 -3.90 -10.54
C ASP A 64 -11.86 -2.59 -10.22
N ILE A 65 -10.54 -2.67 -10.03
CA ILE A 65 -9.71 -1.50 -9.74
C ILE A 65 -9.81 -0.44 -10.85
N PHE A 66 -10.01 -0.86 -12.10
CA PHE A 66 -10.07 0.04 -13.25
C PHE A 66 -11.38 0.83 -13.32
N ASN A 67 -12.39 0.44 -12.53
CA ASN A 67 -13.63 1.20 -12.36
C ASN A 67 -13.55 2.22 -11.22
N ILE A 68 -12.52 2.15 -10.38
CA ILE A 68 -12.40 2.98 -9.16
C ILE A 68 -11.13 3.84 -9.13
N VAL A 69 -10.15 3.52 -9.98
CA VAL A 69 -8.92 4.30 -10.21
C VAL A 69 -9.00 4.91 -11.59
N PHE A 70 -8.78 6.23 -11.69
CA PHE A 70 -8.73 6.89 -12.98
C PHE A 70 -7.47 6.48 -13.75
N PRO A 71 -7.50 6.30 -15.09
CA PRO A 71 -6.33 5.86 -15.86
C PRO A 71 -5.07 6.69 -15.63
N GLY A 72 -5.18 8.01 -15.54
CA GLY A 72 -4.05 8.91 -15.25
C GLY A 72 -3.48 8.82 -13.82
N GLN A 73 -4.10 8.00 -12.96
CA GLN A 73 -3.62 7.71 -11.61
C GLN A 73 -2.89 6.36 -11.53
N ILE A 74 -2.86 5.58 -12.61
CA ILE A 74 -2.05 4.37 -12.69
C ILE A 74 -0.59 4.78 -12.88
N PHE A 75 0.23 4.42 -11.91
CA PHE A 75 1.66 4.75 -11.88
C PHE A 75 2.53 3.67 -12.51
N ALA A 76 2.18 2.38 -12.38
CA ALA A 76 2.96 1.32 -12.98
C ALA A 76 2.15 0.04 -13.11
N GLN A 77 2.47 -0.76 -14.12
CA GLN A 77 1.98 -2.13 -14.27
C GLN A 77 3.13 -3.04 -14.69
N PHE A 78 3.31 -4.16 -14.00
CA PHE A 78 4.40 -5.08 -14.29
C PHE A 78 4.16 -6.46 -13.70
N ILE A 79 5.01 -7.41 -14.12
CA ILE A 79 5.05 -8.77 -13.58
C ILE A 79 6.29 -8.90 -12.71
N HIS A 80 6.12 -9.41 -11.50
CA HIS A 80 7.20 -9.72 -10.57
C HIS A 80 6.88 -11.06 -9.87
N GLU A 81 7.86 -11.96 -9.81
CA GLU A 81 7.67 -13.30 -9.19
C GLU A 81 6.40 -14.03 -9.68
N GLN A 82 6.13 -13.99 -10.99
CA GLN A 82 4.97 -14.61 -11.64
C GLN A 82 3.59 -14.01 -11.24
N LYS A 83 3.57 -12.88 -10.53
CA LYS A 83 2.35 -12.15 -10.18
C LYS A 83 2.28 -10.83 -10.92
N TYR A 84 1.06 -10.40 -11.22
CA TYR A 84 0.81 -9.11 -11.86
C TYR A 84 0.59 -8.07 -10.79
N PHE A 85 1.27 -6.95 -10.90
CA PHE A 85 1.16 -5.81 -10.01
C PHE A 85 0.70 -4.58 -10.78
N THR A 86 -0.17 -3.81 -10.13
CA THR A 86 -0.52 -2.45 -10.53
C THR A 86 -0.25 -1.53 -9.35
N ILE A 87 0.49 -0.46 -9.57
CA ILE A 87 0.67 0.61 -8.59
C ILE A 87 -0.16 1.79 -9.06
N ALA A 88 -0.99 2.35 -8.19
CA ALA A 88 -1.83 3.49 -8.54
C ALA A 88 -2.05 4.43 -7.35
N TRP A 89 -2.30 5.70 -7.68
CA TRP A 89 -2.83 6.68 -6.74
C TRP A 89 -4.31 6.41 -6.53
N TYR A 90 -4.65 6.01 -5.31
CA TYR A 90 -6.01 5.64 -4.93
C TYR A 90 -6.35 6.35 -3.62
N MET A 91 -7.45 7.10 -3.62
CA MET A 91 -7.89 7.94 -2.49
C MET A 91 -6.79 8.86 -1.93
N GLY A 92 -5.94 9.40 -2.80
CA GLY A 92 -4.87 10.33 -2.45
C GLY A 92 -3.55 9.70 -2.02
N HIS A 93 -3.48 8.37 -1.95
CA HIS A 93 -2.30 7.63 -1.51
C HIS A 93 -1.84 6.62 -2.57
N LEU A 94 -0.54 6.28 -2.56
CA LEU A 94 0.00 5.28 -3.48
C LEU A 94 -0.26 3.88 -2.90
N HIS A 95 -0.88 3.03 -3.70
CA HIS A 95 -1.24 1.67 -3.31
C HIS A 95 -0.73 0.64 -4.32
N VAL A 96 -0.47 -0.58 -3.83
CA VAL A 96 -0.14 -1.74 -4.66
C VAL A 96 -1.35 -2.64 -4.71
N PHE A 97 -1.74 -3.00 -5.93
CA PHE A 97 -2.73 -4.02 -6.22
C PHE A 97 -2.04 -5.16 -6.93
N LYS A 98 -2.46 -6.39 -6.65
CA LYS A 98 -1.93 -7.57 -7.33
C LYS A 98 -3.02 -8.52 -7.78
N LYS A 99 -2.69 -9.38 -8.72
CA LYS A 99 -3.47 -10.58 -9.05
C LYS A 99 -2.51 -11.72 -9.35
N ASP A 100 -2.90 -12.92 -8.97
CA ASP A 100 -2.03 -14.08 -9.16
C ASP A 100 -1.96 -14.46 -10.65
N ASN A 101 -3.10 -14.59 -11.35
CA ASN A 101 -3.16 -14.90 -12.77
C ASN A 101 -4.34 -14.19 -13.47
N ALA A 102 -4.30 -14.06 -14.80
CA ALA A 102 -5.51 -13.77 -15.57
C ALA A 102 -6.42 -15.03 -15.56
N PRO A 103 -7.75 -14.91 -15.39
CA PRO A 103 -8.58 -13.70 -15.50
C PRO A 103 -8.90 -13.01 -14.15
N ALA A 104 -8.20 -13.33 -13.06
CA ALA A 104 -8.53 -12.76 -11.75
C ALA A 104 -8.48 -11.23 -11.74
N LYS A 105 -9.34 -10.59 -10.95
CA LYS A 105 -9.30 -9.15 -10.73
C LYS A 105 -8.16 -8.78 -9.77
N PHE A 106 -7.68 -7.56 -9.92
CA PHE A 106 -6.69 -7.02 -9.00
C PHE A 106 -7.28 -6.81 -7.62
N TRP A 107 -6.51 -7.13 -6.58
CA TRP A 107 -6.88 -6.97 -5.19
C TRP A 107 -5.80 -6.19 -4.41
N PRO A 108 -6.16 -5.49 -3.32
CA PRO A 108 -5.22 -4.65 -2.59
C PRO A 108 -4.13 -5.47 -1.87
N ASP A 109 -2.87 -5.30 -2.26
CA ASP A 109 -1.73 -5.89 -1.55
C ASP A 109 -1.22 -4.99 -0.41
N THR A 110 -1.51 -3.69 -0.50
CA THR A 110 -1.34 -2.71 0.58
C THR A 110 -2.61 -2.55 1.40
N ILE A 111 -2.48 -2.17 2.66
CA ILE A 111 -3.60 -2.03 3.60
C ILE A 111 -4.16 -0.61 3.54
N MET A 112 -5.46 -0.48 3.29
CA MET A 112 -6.16 0.81 3.27
C MET A 112 -6.32 1.38 4.68
N GLY A 113 -6.02 2.66 4.87
CA GLY A 113 -6.10 3.36 6.16
C GLY A 113 -4.91 3.16 7.10
N LEU A 114 -3.91 2.37 6.68
CA LEU A 114 -2.63 2.18 7.37
C LEU A 114 -1.47 2.49 6.41
N GLU A 115 -1.58 3.60 5.68
CA GLU A 115 -0.67 3.99 4.61
C GLU A 115 0.78 4.11 5.08
N THR A 116 1.00 4.53 6.32
CA THR A 116 2.33 4.63 6.94
C THR A 116 3.06 3.28 7.05
N MET A 117 2.32 2.16 7.09
CA MET A 117 2.89 0.81 7.13
C MET A 117 3.19 0.26 5.73
N ASN A 118 2.61 0.84 4.68
CA ASN A 118 2.75 0.35 3.31
C ASN A 118 4.07 0.78 2.63
N GLY A 119 4.74 1.81 3.18
CA GLY A 119 5.91 2.43 2.56
C GLY A 119 7.01 1.44 2.21
N ASN A 120 7.40 0.57 3.14
CA ASN A 120 8.46 -0.43 2.89
C ASN A 120 8.11 -1.36 1.72
N LYS A 121 6.87 -1.87 1.66
CA LYS A 121 6.43 -2.76 0.58
C LYS A 121 6.47 -2.05 -0.78
N ILE A 122 5.97 -0.82 -0.85
CA ILE A 122 5.97 -0.01 -2.08
C ILE A 122 7.40 0.25 -2.56
N VAL A 123 8.27 0.68 -1.65
CA VAL A 123 9.68 0.97 -1.92
C VAL A 123 10.42 -0.28 -2.39
N GLN A 124 10.21 -1.43 -1.76
CA GLN A 124 10.81 -2.70 -2.17
C GLN A 124 10.32 -3.13 -3.55
N LEU A 125 9.03 -3.01 -3.84
CA LEU A 125 8.46 -3.41 -5.12
C LEU A 125 8.96 -2.52 -6.28
N ILE A 126 8.89 -1.19 -6.11
CA ILE A 126 9.39 -0.21 -7.10
C ILE A 126 10.91 -0.34 -7.24
N GLY A 127 11.63 -0.36 -6.12
CA GLY A 127 13.07 -0.44 -6.09
C GLY A 127 13.61 -1.75 -6.65
N GLY A 128 12.94 -2.87 -6.38
CA GLY A 128 13.30 -4.19 -6.91
C GLY A 128 13.01 -4.32 -8.40
N TYR A 129 11.83 -3.87 -8.85
CA TYR A 129 11.44 -3.97 -10.26
C TYR A 129 12.27 -3.04 -11.16
N TYR A 130 12.32 -1.74 -10.82
CA TYR A 130 13.05 -0.77 -11.63
C TYR A 130 14.55 -0.72 -11.33
N LYS A 131 15.01 -1.40 -10.27
CA LYS A 131 16.40 -1.39 -9.80
C LYS A 131 16.95 0.02 -9.48
N VAL A 132 16.07 1.02 -9.35
CA VAL A 132 16.43 2.44 -9.16
C VAL A 132 16.96 2.73 -7.76
N LEU A 133 16.64 1.89 -6.78
CA LEU A 133 17.06 2.06 -5.40
C LEU A 133 18.29 1.20 -5.03
N GLY A 134 18.89 0.49 -5.99
CA GLY A 134 19.96 -0.46 -5.69
C GLY A 134 21.19 0.14 -5.00
N SER A 135 21.55 1.39 -5.33
CA SER A 135 22.63 2.11 -4.65
C SER A 135 22.24 2.49 -3.22
N VAL A 136 21.05 3.08 -3.03
CA VAL A 136 20.53 3.48 -1.72
C VAL A 136 20.37 2.28 -0.79
N ILE A 137 19.71 1.22 -1.24
CA ILE A 137 19.50 0.00 -0.45
C ILE A 137 20.84 -0.58 -0.01
N ARG A 138 21.84 -0.62 -0.89
CA ARG A 138 23.17 -1.12 -0.56
C ARG A 138 23.86 -0.30 0.52
N THR A 139 23.83 1.03 0.42
CA THR A 139 24.47 1.92 1.40
C THR A 139 23.73 1.92 2.73
N VAL A 140 22.39 1.86 2.72
CA VAL A 140 21.56 1.70 3.93
C VAL A 140 21.84 0.37 4.63
N ASN A 141 21.95 -0.74 3.89
CA ASN A 141 22.30 -2.03 4.49
C ASN A 141 23.69 -2.01 5.14
N LYS A 142 24.70 -1.40 4.49
CA LYS A 142 26.02 -1.20 5.11
C LYS A 142 25.94 -0.41 6.41
N LEU A 143 25.11 0.64 6.46
CA LEU A 143 24.89 1.42 7.67
C LEU A 143 24.23 0.58 8.77
N SER A 144 23.20 -0.20 8.42
CA SER A 144 22.50 -1.11 9.34
C SER A 144 23.43 -2.20 9.89
N ASP A 145 24.25 -2.81 9.04
CA ASP A 145 25.23 -3.83 9.43
C ASP A 145 26.27 -3.23 10.38
N HIS A 146 26.69 -1.99 10.13
CA HIS A 146 27.59 -1.26 11.03
C HIS A 146 26.93 -1.05 12.41
N GLU A 147 25.64 -0.71 12.45
CA GLU A 147 24.89 -0.50 13.70
C GLU A 147 24.57 -1.80 14.48
N THR A 148 24.48 -2.96 13.80
CA THR A 148 24.04 -4.24 14.39
C THR A 148 25.17 -5.21 14.74
N SER A 149 26.40 -4.95 14.30
CA SER A 149 27.59 -5.74 14.63
C SER A 149 28.05 -5.51 16.09
N MET A 150 27.36 -6.12 17.09
CA MET A 150 27.90 -6.68 18.37
C MET A 150 26.86 -6.77 19.51
N ASP A 151 27.06 -7.75 20.41
CA ASP A 151 26.25 -8.01 21.62
C ASP A 151 25.94 -6.75 22.47
N VAL A 152 24.74 -6.76 23.07
CA VAL A 152 24.06 -5.63 23.74
C VAL A 152 24.92 -4.89 24.79
N CYS A 153 25.93 -5.54 25.38
CA CYS A 153 26.84 -4.91 26.34
C CYS A 153 27.93 -4.03 25.71
N PHE A 154 28.28 -4.20 24.43
CA PHE A 154 29.34 -3.41 23.78
C PHE A 154 28.83 -2.23 22.95
N VAL A 155 27.54 -2.21 22.58
CA VAL A 155 26.97 -1.20 21.68
C VAL A 155 27.18 0.22 22.20
N ASN A 156 26.99 0.48 23.50
CA ASN A 156 27.16 1.82 24.08
C ASN A 156 28.62 2.31 24.12
N CYS A 157 29.60 1.39 24.19
CA CYS A 157 31.01 1.75 24.18
C CYS A 157 31.54 1.89 22.75
N PHE A 158 31.14 1.01 21.84
CA PHE A 158 31.59 0.99 20.45
C PHE A 158 30.95 2.10 19.61
N SER A 159 29.65 2.36 19.78
CA SER A 159 28.95 3.46 19.08
C SER A 159 29.48 4.85 19.44
N ARG A 160 30.19 4.99 20.56
CA ARG A 160 30.87 6.23 20.98
C ARG A 160 32.29 6.36 20.43
N THR A 161 32.82 5.34 19.77
CA THR A 161 34.16 5.44 19.17
C THR A 161 34.15 6.47 18.03
N ARG A 162 35.26 7.20 17.92
CA ARG A 162 35.43 8.23 16.88
C ARG A 162 35.32 7.64 15.47
N GLU A 163 35.86 6.43 15.28
CA GLU A 163 35.86 5.71 14.01
C GLU A 163 34.43 5.34 13.59
N PHE A 164 33.63 4.76 14.51
CA PHE A 164 32.22 4.44 14.25
C PHE A 164 31.42 5.69 13.86
N GLN A 165 31.57 6.78 14.61
CA GLN A 165 30.85 8.03 14.31
C GLN A 165 31.31 8.66 13.00
N GLN A 166 32.60 8.59 12.66
CA GLN A 166 33.10 9.05 11.37
C GLN A 166 32.53 8.23 10.21
N GLU A 167 32.49 6.91 10.34
CA GLU A 167 31.97 6.03 9.28
C GLU A 167 30.45 6.18 9.13
N LYS A 168 29.71 6.27 10.23
CA LYS A 168 28.27 6.59 10.22
C LYS A 168 27.98 7.93 9.53
N ASN A 169 28.74 8.97 9.85
CA ASN A 169 28.59 10.28 9.21
C ASN A 169 28.96 10.23 7.72
N ARG A 170 30.01 9.49 7.35
CA ARG A 170 30.41 9.26 5.95
C ARG A 170 29.30 8.57 5.15
N LEU A 171 28.76 7.47 5.66
CA LEU A 171 27.66 6.74 5.03
C LEU A 171 26.39 7.59 4.94
N SER A 172 26.08 8.37 5.98
CA SER A 172 24.93 9.30 5.96
C SER A 172 25.09 10.40 4.92
N ALA A 173 26.30 10.96 4.78
CA ALA A 173 26.61 11.93 3.74
C ALA A 173 26.54 11.32 2.33
N GLU A 174 27.03 10.08 2.17
CA GLU A 174 26.93 9.32 0.92
C GLU A 174 25.47 9.16 0.51
N ILE A 175 24.60 8.69 1.42
CA ILE A 175 23.14 8.56 1.19
C ILE A 175 22.54 9.89 0.73
N ASN A 176 22.84 10.99 1.41
CA ASN A 176 22.31 12.32 1.07
C ASN A 176 22.80 12.84 -0.28
N SER A 177 23.93 12.34 -0.79
CA SER A 177 24.49 12.70 -2.09
C SER A 177 24.01 11.80 -3.23
N LEU A 178 23.33 10.69 -2.95
CA LEU A 178 22.91 9.74 -3.98
C LEU A 178 21.80 10.35 -4.85
N ILE A 179 22.07 10.42 -6.15
CA ILE A 179 21.06 10.76 -7.15
C ILE A 179 20.35 9.47 -7.54
N LEU A 180 19.04 9.42 -7.30
CA LEU A 180 18.21 8.32 -7.74
C LEU A 180 18.12 8.29 -9.26
N ALA A 181 18.24 7.09 -9.83
CA ALA A 181 17.95 6.90 -11.25
C ALA A 181 16.49 7.28 -11.52
N ARG A 182 16.25 8.00 -12.62
CA ARG A 182 14.87 8.29 -13.04
C ARG A 182 14.18 6.98 -13.40
N LEU A 183 12.92 6.90 -13.00
CA LEU A 183 12.06 5.82 -13.46
C LEU A 183 11.90 5.92 -14.98
N PRO A 184 11.93 4.80 -15.70
CA PRO A 184 11.63 4.81 -17.12
C PRO A 184 10.20 5.31 -17.33
N LEU A 185 9.98 6.10 -18.38
CA LEU A 185 8.65 6.54 -18.77
C LEU A 185 7.79 5.31 -19.08
N ILE A 186 6.57 5.29 -18.54
CA ILE A 186 5.59 4.24 -18.84
C ILE A 186 5.21 4.43 -20.30
N ASN A 187 5.51 3.45 -21.15
CA ASN A 187 4.94 3.41 -22.49
C ASN A 187 3.46 3.06 -22.37
N GLU A 188 2.58 4.02 -22.62
CA GLU A 188 1.11 3.83 -22.67
C GLU A 188 0.65 2.90 -23.83
N ASN A 189 1.59 2.28 -24.55
CA ASN A 189 1.32 1.49 -25.76
C ASN A 189 1.42 -0.03 -25.57
N ALA A 190 1.49 -0.55 -24.35
CA ALA A 190 1.32 -1.98 -24.10
C ALA A 190 -0.18 -2.32 -24.08
N LYS A 191 -0.77 -2.38 -25.28
CA LYS A 191 -2.14 -2.85 -25.51
C LYS A 191 -2.19 -4.37 -25.58
#